data_AF-A0A354SID0-F1
#
_entry.id   AF-A0A354SID0-F1
#
_cell.length_a   1.000
_cell.length_b   1.000
_cell.length_c   1.000
_cell.angle_alpha   90.00
_cell.angle_beta   90.00
_cell.angle_gamma   90.00
#
_symmetry.space_group_name_H-M   'P 1'
#
loop_
_entity.id
_entity.type
_entity.pdbx_description
1 polymer ?
#
loop_
_entity_poly.entity_id
_entity_poly.type
_entity_poly.pdbx_seq_one_letter_code
_entity_poly.pdbx_strand_id
1 'polypeptide(L)'
;MIQKIISGGQTCADRAALDFAICHNIPYGGWVPKGRKTEDGTLPEQYNLQEMPTGQYSKRTEKNVLDSDGTLIVSRGLLSERR
;
A
#
# COMPACT_ATOMS: atom_id res chain seq x y z
N MET A 1 17.98 3.83 -9.02
CA MET A 1 17.48 2.44 -9.18
C MET A 1 16.47 2.19 -8.07
N ILE A 2 15.31 1.61 -8.37
CA ILE A 2 14.27 1.34 -7.35
C ILE A 2 14.66 0.07 -6.58
N GLN A 3 14.87 0.19 -5.27
CA GLN A 3 15.29 -0.93 -4.42
C GLN A 3 14.11 -1.68 -3.79
N LYS A 4 13.00 -0.98 -3.54
CA LYS A 4 11.80 -1.57 -2.92
C LYS A 4 10.56 -0.76 -3.31
N ILE A 5 9.43 -1.44 -3.48
CA ILE A 5 8.11 -0.82 -3.60
C ILE A 5 7.31 -1.13 -2.35
N ILE A 6 6.76 -0.11 -1.69
CA ILE A 6 5.85 -0.31 -0.56
C ILE A 6 4.47 0.26 -0.84
N SER A 7 3.44 -0.40 -0.32
CA SER A 7 2.05 -0.01 -0.52
C SER A 7 1.17 -0.44 0.66
N GLY A 8 0.01 0.20 0.81
CA GLY A 8 -0.96 -0.14 1.83
C GLY A 8 -1.90 -1.29 1.50
N GLY A 9 -1.70 -1.98 0.37
CA GLY A 9 -2.43 -3.20 -0.01
C GLY A 9 -3.90 -2.99 -0.37
N GLN A 10 -4.39 -1.75 -0.48
CA GLN A 10 -5.76 -1.49 -0.94
C GLN A 10 -5.99 -2.02 -2.36
N THR A 11 -7.26 -2.17 -2.72
CA THR A 11 -7.70 -2.34 -4.12
C THR A 11 -7.09 -1.29 -5.06
N CYS A 12 -7.08 -1.60 -6.35
CA CYS A 12 -6.61 -0.71 -7.42
C CYS A 12 -5.10 -0.40 -7.35
N ALA A 13 -4.71 0.86 -7.14
CA ALA A 13 -3.33 1.32 -7.29
C ALA A 13 -2.37 0.62 -6.32
N ASP A 14 -2.80 0.42 -5.08
CA ASP A 14 -1.98 -0.22 -4.04
C ASP A 14 -1.63 -1.66 -4.43
N ARG A 15 -2.64 -2.46 -4.83
CA ARG A 15 -2.40 -3.85 -5.25
C ARG A 15 -1.65 -3.96 -6.55
N ALA A 16 -1.92 -3.09 -7.52
CA ALA A 16 -1.19 -3.04 -8.78
C ALA A 16 0.31 -2.80 -8.56
N ALA A 17 0.68 -1.97 -7.58
CA ALA A 17 2.08 -1.75 -7.21
C ALA A 17 2.74 -3.03 -6.65
N LEU A 18 2.02 -3.79 -5.83
CA LEU A 18 2.50 -5.07 -5.29
C LEU A 18 2.63 -6.14 -6.37
N ASP A 19 1.61 -6.27 -7.23
CA ASP A 19 1.62 -7.23 -8.34
C ASP A 19 2.76 -6.92 -9.31
N PHE A 20 2.97 -5.65 -9.64
CA PHE A 20 4.10 -5.22 -10.47
C PHE A 20 5.45 -5.59 -9.82
N ALA A 21 5.61 -5.33 -8.52
CA ALA A 21 6.85 -5.67 -7.82
C ALA A 21 7.11 -7.18 -7.83
N ILE A 22 6.08 -8.00 -7.62
CA ILE A 22 6.15 -9.46 -7.68
C ILE A 22 6.54 -9.92 -9.10
N CYS A 23 5.85 -9.44 -10.14
CA CYS A 23 6.11 -9.83 -11.53
C CYS A 23 7.52 -9.49 -12.01
N HIS A 24 8.10 -8.40 -11.48
CA HIS A 24 9.43 -7.92 -11.86
C HIS A 24 10.54 -8.30 -10.87
N ASN A 25 10.26 -9.15 -9.88
CA ASN A 25 11.20 -9.53 -8.82
C ASN A 25 11.82 -8.33 -8.09
N ILE A 26 11.05 -7.26 -7.91
CA ILE A 26 11.44 -6.10 -7.12
C ILE A 26 11.02 -6.37 -5.67
N PRO A 27 11.90 -6.17 -4.67
CA PRO A 27 11.52 -6.28 -3.27
C PRO A 27 10.28 -5.44 -2.97
N TYR A 28 9.34 -5.99 -2.20
CA TYR A 28 8.12 -5.28 -1.83
C TYR A 28 7.82 -5.37 -0.34
N GLY A 29 6.87 -4.55 0.12
CA GLY A 29 6.38 -4.59 1.49
C GLY A 29 5.33 -3.51 1.74
N GLY A 30 5.18 -3.12 3.00
CA GLY A 30 4.31 -2.02 3.38
C GLY A 30 3.35 -2.40 4.50
N TRP A 31 2.65 -1.37 4.97
CA TRP A 31 1.82 -1.42 6.15
C TRP A 31 0.34 -1.49 5.78
N VAL A 32 -0.38 -2.48 6.33
CA VAL A 32 -1.83 -2.66 6.16
C VAL A 32 -2.56 -2.45 7.49
N PRO A 33 -3.88 -2.15 7.50
CA PRO A 33 -4.63 -2.09 8.76
C PRO A 33 -4.66 -3.45 9.46
N LYS A 34 -4.84 -3.44 10.78
CA LYS A 34 -5.11 -4.67 11.57
C LYS A 34 -6.25 -5.48 10.95
N GLY A 35 -6.03 -6.78 10.77
CA GLY A 35 -6.93 -7.70 10.08
C GLY A 35 -6.86 -7.61 8.56
N ARG A 36 -5.80 -6.99 8.02
CA ARG A 36 -5.51 -6.86 6.58
C ARG A 36 -6.69 -6.34 5.75
N LYS A 37 -7.41 -5.36 6.30
CA LYS A 37 -8.66 -4.85 5.73
C LYS A 37 -8.44 -4.07 4.44
N THR A 38 -9.23 -4.37 3.43
CA THR A 38 -9.33 -3.69 2.14
C THR A 38 -10.81 -3.45 1.80
N GLU A 39 -11.10 -2.73 0.71
CA GLU A 39 -12.48 -2.51 0.25
C GLU A 39 -13.15 -3.79 -0.27
N ASP A 40 -12.36 -4.76 -0.76
CA ASP A 40 -12.82 -6.05 -1.26
C ASP A 40 -12.73 -7.18 -0.22
N GLY A 41 -12.50 -6.84 1.06
CA GLY A 41 -12.46 -7.79 2.17
C GLY A 41 -11.09 -7.87 2.83
N THR A 42 -10.58 -9.09 3.01
CA THR A 42 -9.27 -9.33 3.62
C THR A 42 -8.23 -9.52 2.52
N LEU A 43 -7.12 -8.78 2.59
CA LEU A 43 -6.02 -8.93 1.64
C LEU A 43 -5.44 -10.35 1.69
N PRO A 44 -5.31 -11.05 0.54
CA PRO A 44 -4.77 -12.41 0.48
C PRO A 44 -3.39 -12.54 1.14
N GLU A 45 -3.11 -13.70 1.72
CA GLU A 45 -1.86 -13.97 2.45
C GLU A 45 -0.63 -14.01 1.55
N GLN A 46 -0.80 -14.20 0.24
CA GLN A 46 0.31 -14.18 -0.74
C GLN A 46 1.10 -12.86 -0.72
N TYR A 47 0.50 -11.77 -0.23
CA TYR A 47 1.16 -10.49 -0.06
C TYR A 47 1.84 -10.41 1.32
N ASN A 48 3.16 -10.50 1.34
CA ASN A 48 3.98 -10.45 2.55
C ASN A 48 4.11 -9.02 3.11
N LEU A 49 3.06 -8.54 3.79
CA LEU A 49 2.93 -7.18 4.34
C LEU A 49 2.85 -7.16 5.87
N GLN A 50 3.14 -6.01 6.47
CA GLN A 50 3.15 -5.81 7.92
C GLN A 50 1.82 -5.22 8.39
N GLU A 51 1.22 -5.81 9.42
CA GLU A 51 -0.01 -5.27 10.02
C GLU A 51 0.28 -4.14 11.01
N MET A 52 -0.51 -3.07 10.90
CA MET A 52 -0.56 -2.04 11.92
C MET A 52 -1.26 -2.55 13.19
N PRO A 53 -0.94 -2.01 14.38
CA PRO A 53 -1.67 -2.32 15.62
C PRO A 53 -3.15 -1.89 15.59
N THR A 54 -3.54 -1.03 14.64
CA THR A 54 -4.89 -0.46 14.52
C THR A 54 -5.52 -0.80 13.18
N GLY A 55 -6.85 -0.89 13.14
CA GLY A 55 -7.61 -1.08 11.91
C GLY A 55 -7.85 0.22 11.11
N GLN A 56 -7.18 1.33 11.45
CA GLN A 56 -7.44 2.64 10.84
C GLN A 56 -6.68 2.81 9.51
N TYR A 57 -7.40 3.16 8.43
CA TYR A 57 -6.80 3.41 7.12
C TYR A 57 -5.86 4.62 7.07
N SER A 58 -6.14 5.67 7.84
CA SER A 58 -5.26 6.84 7.94
C SER A 58 -3.88 6.46 8.47
N LYS A 59 -3.84 5.64 9.52
CA LYS A 59 -2.59 5.25 10.18
C LYS A 59 -1.68 4.39 9.31
N ARG A 60 -2.24 3.45 8.53
CA ARG A 60 -1.43 2.69 7.56
C ARG A 60 -0.92 3.58 6.42
N THR A 61 -1.68 4.59 6.01
CA THR A 61 -1.28 5.50 4.93
C THR A 61 -0.12 6.38 5.40
N GLU A 62 -0.29 7.01 6.56
CA GLU A 62 0.76 7.79 7.24
C GLU A 62 2.04 6.96 7.41
N LYS A 63 1.93 5.72 7.88
CA LYS A 63 3.09 4.86 8.10
C LYS A 63 3.82 4.52 6.80
N ASN A 64 3.13 4.20 5.71
CA ASN A 64 3.77 3.94 4.41
C ASN A 64 4.46 5.19 3.84
N VAL A 65 3.91 6.38 4.03
CA VAL A 65 4.57 7.63 3.62
C VAL A 65 5.87 7.83 4.41
N LEU A 66 5.82 7.69 5.74
CA LEU A 66 6.97 7.89 6.63
C LEU A 66 8.08 6.85 6.47
N ASP A 67 7.74 5.62 6.06
CA ASP A 67 8.67 4.49 5.92
C ASP A 67 9.20 4.36 4.48
N SER A 68 8.97 5.36 3.63
CA SER A 68 9.41 5.43 2.23
C SER A 68 10.36 6.61 2.00
N ASP A 69 11.24 6.48 1.01
CA ASP A 69 12.05 7.60 0.52
C ASP A 69 11.24 8.58 -0.35
N GLY A 70 10.07 8.15 -0.83
CA GLY A 70 9.20 8.96 -1.68
C GLY A 70 7.88 8.26 -1.97
N THR A 71 6.83 9.05 -2.18
CA THR A 71 5.47 8.56 -2.46
C THR A 71 5.03 8.99 -3.85
N LEU A 72 4.67 8.03 -4.69
CA LEU A 72 4.01 8.26 -5.98
C LEU A 72 2.50 8.08 -5.81
N ILE A 73 1.72 9.08 -6.23
CA ILE A 73 0.26 9.03 -6.25
C ILE A 73 -0.21 8.91 -7.71
N VAL A 74 -1.03 7.90 -8.00
CA VAL A 74 -1.62 7.68 -9.32
C VAL A 74 -3.13 7.86 -9.23
N SER A 75 -3.67 8.84 -9.96
CA SER A 75 -5.11 9.13 -10.02
C SER A 75 -5.56 9.38 -11.45
N ARG A 76 -6.85 9.17 -11.72
CA ARG A 76 -7.52 9.73 -12.90
C ARG A 76 -8.24 11.01 -12.48
N GLY A 77 -7.74 12.16 -12.91
CA GLY A 77 -8.23 13.48 -12.49
C GLY A 77 -7.29 14.19 -11.51
N LEU A 78 -7.61 15.45 -11.20
CA LEU A 78 -6.82 16.29 -10.31
C LEU A 78 -6.89 15.79 -8.87
N LEU A 79 -5.75 15.80 -8.18
CA LEU A 79 -5.71 15.63 -6.73
C LEU A 79 -6.28 16.89 -6.10
N SER A 80 -7.50 16.80 -5.57
CA SER A 80 -8.08 17.83 -4.73
C SER A 80 -7.87 17.48 -3.26
N GLU A 81 -7.79 18.49 -2.40
CA GLU A 81 -7.88 18.23 -0.96
C GLU A 81 -9.23 17.57 -0.63
N ARG A 82 -9.23 16.67 0.37
CA ARG A 82 -10.49 16.21 0.94
C ARG A 82 -11.11 17.39 1.68
N ARG A 83 -12.31 17.81 1.27
CA ARG A 83 -13.19 18.67 2.08
C ARG A 83 -13.57 17.96 3.37
#